data_AF-A0A822A5H0-F1
#
_entry.id   AF-A0A822A5H0-F1
#
_cell.length_a   1.000
_cell.length_b   1.000
_cell.length_c   1.000
_cell.angle_alpha   90.00
_cell.angle_beta   90.00
_cell.angle_gamma   90.00
#
_symmetry.space_group_name_H-M   'P 1'
#
loop_
_entity.id
_entity.type
_entity.pdbx_description
1 polymer ?
#
loop_
_entity_poly.entity_id
_entity_poly.type
_entity_poly.pdbx_seq_one_letter_code
_entity_poly.pdbx_strand_id
1 'polypeptide(L)'
;PAHLLFVTCLLPNEQYLSVLNIVLNRTNDSEIIVKSKERLIFHVGFRHFSSSPIYSQHSNSDKHKFERFFRSRRTLIATCFDPITYPPASILAFKQSPDDILFDLLN
;
A
#
# COMPACT_ATOMS: atom_id res chain seq x y z
N PRO A 1 -20.56 -19.02 1.63
CA PRO A 1 -19.73 -20.19 1.22
C PRO A 1 -19.39 -20.22 -0.29
N ALA A 2 -19.01 -19.08 -0.88
CA ALA A 2 -18.65 -18.97 -2.30
C ALA A 2 -17.33 -18.19 -2.51
N HIS A 3 -16.35 -18.36 -1.61
CA HIS A 3 -15.07 -17.68 -1.74
C HIS A 3 -14.10 -18.52 -2.56
N LEU A 4 -13.56 -17.91 -3.62
CA LEU A 4 -12.54 -18.53 -4.47
C LEU A 4 -11.21 -18.59 -3.72
N LEU A 5 -10.51 -19.71 -3.84
CA LEU A 5 -9.17 -19.89 -3.29
C LEU A 5 -8.14 -19.78 -4.42
N PHE A 6 -7.10 -18.98 -4.18
CA PHE A 6 -5.97 -18.83 -5.07
C PHE A 6 -4.69 -19.25 -4.35
N VAL A 7 -3.82 -19.98 -5.05
CA VAL A 7 -2.54 -20.47 -4.50
C VAL A 7 -1.42 -20.05 -5.44
N THR A 8 -0.33 -19.53 -4.87
CA THR A 8 0.86 -19.11 -5.62
C THR A 8 2.10 -19.69 -4.97
N CYS A 9 3.11 -20.04 -5.76
CA CYS A 9 4.41 -20.43 -5.23
C CYS A 9 5.26 -19.18 -4.98
N LEU A 10 5.85 -19.10 -3.79
CA LEU A 10 6.78 -18.02 -3.43
C LEU A 10 8.14 -18.25 -4.07
N LEU A 11 8.75 -17.17 -4.55
CA LEU A 11 10.16 -17.15 -4.95
C LEU A 11 11.06 -17.24 -3.72
N PRO A 12 12.34 -17.63 -3.89
CA PRO A 12 13.30 -17.62 -2.79
C PRO A 12 13.35 -16.25 -2.10
N ASN A 13 13.31 -16.24 -0.78
CA ASN A 13 13.32 -15.05 0.10
C ASN A 13 12.06 -14.18 0.11
N GLU A 14 11.04 -14.55 -0.66
CA GLU A 14 9.77 -13.82 -0.70
C GLU A 14 8.92 -14.02 0.58
N GLN A 15 9.34 -14.93 1.46
CA GLN A 15 8.76 -15.15 2.79
C GLN A 15 9.22 -14.16 3.87
N TYR A 16 10.29 -13.39 3.62
CA TYR A 16 10.84 -12.47 4.61
C TYR A 16 10.19 -11.08 4.53
N LEU A 17 10.33 -10.32 5.62
CA LEU A 17 9.92 -8.91 5.68
C LEU A 17 11.08 -8.00 5.25
N SER A 18 10.77 -6.92 4.53
CA SER A 18 11.70 -5.81 4.32
C SER A 18 10.96 -4.47 4.33
N VAL A 19 11.71 -3.40 4.06
CA VAL A 19 11.11 -2.14 3.65
C VAL A 19 10.70 -2.25 2.18
N LEU A 20 9.42 -2.06 1.88
CA LEU A 20 8.89 -1.92 0.53
C LEU A 20 8.82 -0.43 0.17
N ASN A 21 9.21 -0.10 -1.06
CA ASN A 21 9.02 1.23 -1.64
C ASN A 21 8.07 1.12 -2.82
N ILE A 22 6.89 1.71 -2.66
CA ILE A 22 5.76 1.54 -3.57
C ILE A 22 5.45 2.88 -4.21
N VAL A 23 5.53 2.95 -5.55
CA VAL A 23 5.13 4.16 -6.29
C VAL A 23 3.60 4.18 -6.41
N LEU A 24 2.96 5.21 -5.87
CA LEU A 24 1.51 5.37 -5.90
C LEU A 24 1.11 6.63 -6.68
N ASN A 25 0.06 6.47 -7.48
CA ASN A 25 -0.66 7.55 -8.13
C ASN A 25 -2.09 7.61 -7.61
N ARG A 26 -2.56 8.81 -7.28
CA ARG A 26 -3.94 9.01 -6.81
C ARG A 26 -4.90 8.93 -8.00
N THR A 27 -6.02 8.23 -7.83
CA THR A 27 -7.15 8.31 -8.76
C THR A 27 -7.76 9.71 -8.73
N ASN A 28 -8.14 10.23 -9.91
CA ASN A 28 -8.67 11.58 -10.07
C ASN A 28 -9.99 11.82 -9.32
N ASP A 29 -10.76 10.76 -9.07
CA ASP A 29 -12.12 10.86 -8.51
C ASP A 29 -12.13 10.95 -6.97
N SER A 30 -10.97 10.79 -6.33
CA SER A 30 -10.86 10.78 -4.87
C SER A 30 -10.29 12.08 -4.33
N GLU A 31 -11.16 12.92 -3.74
CA GLU A 31 -10.75 14.16 -3.05
C GLU A 31 -10.31 13.93 -1.59
N ILE A 32 -10.44 12.69 -1.11
CA ILE A 32 -10.09 12.32 0.27
C ILE A 32 -8.60 12.56 0.50
N ILE A 33 -8.29 13.35 1.52
CA ILE A 33 -6.93 13.54 2.02
C ILE A 33 -6.53 12.30 2.82
N VAL A 34 -5.43 11.66 2.44
CA VAL A 34 -4.85 10.54 3.19
C VAL A 34 -3.60 11.01 3.89
N LYS A 35 -3.55 10.89 5.21
CA LYS A 35 -2.40 11.32 6.01
C LYS A 35 -1.31 10.24 5.98
N SER A 36 -0.07 10.67 6.11
CA SER A 36 1.05 9.77 6.37
C SER A 36 0.83 9.02 7.69
N LYS A 37 1.25 7.75 7.76
CA LYS A 37 1.01 6.80 8.87
C LYS A 37 -0.45 6.45 9.12
N GLU A 38 -1.36 6.84 8.22
CA GLU A 38 -2.73 6.35 8.22
C GLU A 38 -2.75 4.93 7.66
N ARG A 39 -3.60 4.06 8.23
CA ARG A 39 -3.69 2.66 7.82
C ARG A 39 -4.37 2.55 6.46
N LEU A 40 -3.70 1.86 5.55
CA LEU A 40 -4.21 1.54 4.22
C LEU A 40 -4.15 0.03 3.99
N ILE A 41 -5.05 -0.45 3.14
CA ILE A 41 -5.04 -1.79 2.60
C ILE A 41 -4.26 -1.76 1.29
N PHE A 42 -3.29 -2.66 1.14
CA PHE A 42 -2.46 -2.82 -0.04
C PHE A 42 -2.72 -4.17 -0.69
N HIS A 43 -2.92 -4.13 -2.00
CA HIS A 43 -2.80 -5.29 -2.87
C HIS A 43 -1.53 -5.11 -3.69
N VAL A 44 -0.54 -5.98 -3.48
CA VAL A 44 0.75 -5.95 -4.19
C VAL A 44 0.96 -7.32 -4.82
N GLY A 45 0.73 -7.41 -6.13
CA GLY A 45 0.66 -8.69 -6.83
C GLY A 45 -0.43 -9.58 -6.22
N PHE A 46 -0.04 -10.76 -5.71
CA PHE A 46 -0.94 -11.70 -5.04
C PHE A 46 -1.03 -11.52 -3.52
N ARG A 47 -0.27 -10.57 -2.94
CA ARG A 47 -0.32 -10.28 -1.51
C ARG A 47 -1.33 -9.19 -1.19
N HIS A 48 -2.15 -9.46 -0.18
CA HIS A 48 -3.05 -8.51 0.44
C HIS A 48 -2.59 -8.30 1.88
N PHE A 49 -2.28 -7.06 2.24
CA PHE A 49 -1.88 -6.71 3.59
C PHE A 49 -2.33 -5.30 3.93
N SER A 50 -2.16 -4.94 5.20
CA SER A 50 -2.64 -3.69 5.75
C SER A 50 -1.52 -3.00 6.50
N SER A 51 -1.18 -1.77 6.12
CA SER A 51 0.04 -1.10 6.59
C SER A 51 -0.17 0.39 6.73
N SER A 52 0.68 1.03 7.54
CA SER A 52 0.64 2.47 7.82
C SER A 52 1.86 3.17 7.20
N PRO A 53 1.85 3.42 5.88
CA PRO A 53 3.02 3.86 5.14
C PRO A 53 3.45 5.29 5.51
N ILE A 54 4.73 5.56 5.30
CA ILE A 54 5.28 6.91 5.25
C ILE A 54 5.35 7.35 3.78
N TYR A 55 4.94 8.58 3.50
CA TYR A 55 5.02 9.14 2.15
C TYR A 55 6.28 9.98 1.94
N SER A 56 6.87 9.83 0.76
CA SER A 56 7.97 10.67 0.29
C SER A 56 7.84 11.06 -1.17
N GLN A 57 8.52 12.13 -1.56
CA GLN A 57 8.50 12.63 -2.94
C GLN A 57 9.21 11.65 -3.88
N HIS A 58 8.59 11.38 -5.02
CA HIS A 58 9.23 10.64 -6.11
C HIS A 58 10.22 11.56 -6.86
N SER A 59 11.51 11.34 -6.65
CA SER A 59 12.62 12.15 -7.19
C SER A 59 13.86 11.29 -7.43
N ASN A 60 14.72 11.70 -8.37
CA ASN A 60 15.95 10.97 -8.73
C ASN A 60 17.16 11.29 -7.83
N SER A 61 16.95 11.42 -6.52
CA SER A 61 18.00 11.75 -5.55
C SER A 61 17.95 10.77 -4.39
N ASP A 62 19.08 10.52 -3.72
CA ASP A 62 19.17 9.64 -2.55
C ASP A 62 18.35 10.15 -1.35
N LYS A 63 18.08 11.46 -1.31
CA LYS A 63 17.27 12.09 -0.26
C LYS A 63 15.88 12.39 -0.79
N HIS A 64 14.88 11.76 -0.18
CA HIS A 64 13.48 11.97 -0.52
C HIS A 64 12.78 12.80 0.55
N LYS A 65 12.09 13.87 0.11
CA LYS A 65 11.35 14.74 1.02
C LYS A 65 10.13 14.03 1.57
N PHE A 66 9.96 14.04 2.88
CA PHE A 66 8.76 13.54 3.55
C PHE A 66 7.51 14.35 3.17
N GLU A 67 6.43 13.64 2.83
CA GLU A 67 5.11 14.22 2.55
C GLU A 67 4.12 13.86 3.67
N ARG A 68 3.48 14.88 4.25
CA ARG A 68 2.51 14.68 5.35
C ARG A 68 1.20 14.07 4.87
N PHE A 69 0.86 14.28 3.60
CA PHE A 69 -0.42 13.92 3.01
C PHE A 69 -0.23 13.43 1.58
N PHE A 70 -1.00 12.42 1.18
CA PHE A 70 -1.14 12.02 -0.21
C PHE A 70 -2.07 13.00 -0.93
N ARG A 71 -1.47 13.98 -1.60
CA ARG A 71 -2.20 15.02 -2.34
C ARG A 71 -2.77 14.46 -3.64
N SER A 72 -3.89 15.02 -4.08
CA SER A 72 -4.49 14.70 -5.38
C SER A 72 -3.53 15.04 -6.53
N ARG A 73 -3.61 14.26 -7.63
CA ARG A 73 -2.85 14.43 -8.88
C ARG A 73 -1.33 14.46 -8.73
N ARG A 74 -0.79 13.79 -7.70
CA ARG A 74 0.66 13.63 -7.54
C ARG A 74 1.04 12.17 -7.43
N THR A 75 2.22 11.86 -7.95
CA THR A 75 2.93 10.62 -7.69
C THR A 75 3.73 10.76 -6.41
N LEU A 76 3.71 9.75 -5.55
CA LEU A 76 4.57 9.67 -4.39
C LEU A 76 5.08 8.25 -4.17
N ILE A 77 6.01 8.10 -3.24
CA ILE A 77 6.49 6.81 -2.77
C ILE A 77 5.88 6.55 -1.39
N ALA A 78 5.17 5.45 -1.24
CA ALA A 78 4.75 4.88 0.04
C ALA A 78 5.79 3.87 0.51
N THR A 79 6.32 4.09 1.70
CA THR A 79 7.35 3.25 2.32
C THR A 79 6.79 2.57 3.55
N CYS A 80 6.86 1.24 3.61
CA CYS A 80 6.30 0.44 4.71
C CYS A 80 7.11 -0.86 4.94
N PHE A 81 6.91 -1.50 6.10
CA PHE A 81 7.57 -2.76 6.47
C PHE A 81 6.61 -3.93 6.26
N ASP A 82 6.80 -4.68 5.18
CA ASP A 82 5.88 -5.71 4.71
C ASP A 82 6.63 -6.83 3.94
N PRO A 83 5.98 -7.97 3.62
CA PRO A 83 6.65 -9.09 2.95
C PRO A 83 7.25 -8.71 1.58
N ILE A 84 8.49 -9.15 1.34
CA ILE A 84 9.25 -8.86 0.11
C ILE A 84 8.43 -9.28 -1.11
N THR A 85 8.39 -8.42 -2.13
CA THR A 85 7.78 -8.71 -3.43
C THR A 85 8.75 -8.35 -4.54
N TYR A 86 9.05 -9.30 -5.43
CA TYR A 86 9.93 -9.04 -6.56
C TYR A 86 9.20 -8.21 -7.64
N PRO A 87 9.76 -7.07 -8.08
CA PRO A 87 9.18 -6.29 -9.18
C PRO A 87 9.39 -6.99 -10.53
N PRO A 88 8.50 -6.77 -11.52
CA PRO A 88 7.32 -5.90 -11.48
C PRO A 88 6.11 -6.56 -10.80
N ALA A 89 5.38 -5.79 -9.97
CA ALA A 89 4.12 -6.22 -9.35
C ALA A 89 3.09 -5.08 -9.40
N SER A 90 1.85 -5.40 -9.79
CA SER A 90 0.75 -4.42 -9.80
C SER A 90 0.36 -4.05 -8.38
N ILE A 91 0.09 -2.76 -8.14
CA ILE A 91 -0.29 -2.27 -6.81
C ILE A 91 -1.65 -1.56 -6.84
N LEU A 92 -2.48 -1.86 -5.85
CA LEU A 92 -3.66 -1.07 -5.48
C LEU A 92 -3.58 -0.74 -3.98
N ALA A 93 -4.05 0.46 -3.62
CA ALA A 93 -4.09 0.92 -2.23
C ALA A 93 -5.48 1.49 -1.92
N PHE A 94 -6.11 0.97 -0.88
CA PHE A 94 -7.46 1.33 -0.46
C PHE A 94 -7.42 1.94 0.94
N LYS A 95 -8.27 2.94 1.15
CA LYS A 95 -8.58 3.45 2.47
C LYS A 95 -9.86 2.77 2.94
N GLN A 96 -9.82 2.15 4.12
CA GLN A 96 -11.02 1.57 4.72
C GLN A 96 -12.03 2.68 5.03
N SER A 97 -13.30 2.44 4.71
CA SER A 97 -14.38 3.30 5.17
C SER A 97 -14.61 3.08 6.67
N PRO A 98 -15.21 4.05 7.39
CA PRO A 98 -15.58 3.86 8.79
C PRO A 98 -16.47 2.65 9.03
N ASP A 99 -17.35 2.35 8.07
CA ASP A 99 -18.27 1.23 8.14
C ASP A 99 -17.51 -0.11 8.06
N ASP A 100 -16.51 -0.21 7.17
CA ASP A 100 -15.66 -1.41 7.04
C ASP A 100 -14.89 -1.71 8.34
N ILE A 101 -14.44 -0.67 9.04
CA ILE A 101 -13.70 -0.83 10.30
C ILE A 101 -14.60 -1.44 11.38
N LEU A 102 -15.88 -1.06 11.43
CA LEU A 102 -16.84 -1.63 12.37
C LEU A 102 -17.08 -3.12 12.06
N PHE A 103 -17.17 -3.50 10.79
CA PHE A 103 -17.28 -4.90 10.39
C PHE A 103 -16.04 -5.73 10.73
N ASP A 104 -14.84 -5.17 10.57
CA ASP A 104 -13.58 -5.83 10.95
C ASP A 104 -13.43 -6.00 12.48
N LEU A 105 -14.02 -5.10 13.28
CA LEU A 105 -13.95 -5.20 14.76
C LEU A 105 -15.00 -6.12 15.37
N LEU A 106 -16.09 -6.39 14.64
CA LEU A 106 -17.19 -7.24 15.10
C LEU A 106 -17.00 -8.71 14.73
N ASN A 107 -16.00 -9.04 13.90
CA ASN A 107 -15.64 -10.40 13.50
C ASN A 107 -14.21 -10.74 13.91
#